data_AF-A0A2A2TKN7-F1
#
_entry.id   AF-A0A2A2TKN7-F1
#
_cell.length_a   1.000
_cell.length_b   1.000
_cell.length_c   1.000
_cell.angle_alpha   90.00
_cell.angle_beta   90.00
_cell.angle_gamma   90.00
#
_symmetry.space_group_name_H-M   'P 1'
#
loop_
_entity.id
_entity.type
_entity.pdbx_description
1 polymer ?
#
loop_
_entity_poly.entity_id
_entity_poly.type
_entity_poly.pdbx_seq_one_letter_code
_entity_poly.pdbx_strand_id
1 'polypeptide(L)'
;MKIKGIKRGQIIELLEQINNIPDGTEIIVDVVISANQIVETAQTLSDDEKLSKLNQLFGAWQNQPELVEIFTEIDEQRHVYRGRVIDSIENKDKK
;
A
#
# COMPACT_ATOMS: atom_id res chain seq x y z
N MET A 1 -6.88 -36.58 10.13
CA MET A 1 -7.63 -36.65 8.86
C MET A 1 -7.57 -35.26 8.21
N LYS A 2 -7.39 -35.15 6.88
CA LYS A 2 -7.40 -33.85 6.17
C LYS A 2 -8.58 -33.86 5.21
N ILE A 3 -9.50 -32.92 5.39
CA ILE A 3 -10.70 -32.79 4.55
C ILE A 3 -10.59 -31.49 3.79
N LYS A 4 -10.96 -31.50 2.51
CA LYS A 4 -11.01 -30.29 1.71
C LYS A 4 -12.37 -29.61 1.90
N GLY A 5 -12.33 -28.30 2.08
CA GLY A 5 -13.51 -27.46 2.10
C GLY A 5 -13.39 -26.29 1.14
N ILE A 6 -14.52 -25.66 0.84
CA ILE A 6 -14.60 -24.42 0.08
C ILE A 6 -15.30 -23.33 0.91
N LYS A 7 -14.75 -22.12 0.87
CA LYS A 7 -15.33 -20.96 1.56
C LYS A 7 -16.42 -20.34 0.69
N ARG A 8 -17.65 -20.28 1.19
CA ARG A 8 -18.79 -19.57 0.58
C ARG A 8 -19.34 -18.53 1.54
N GLY A 9 -19.19 -17.25 1.21
CA GLY A 9 -19.59 -16.17 2.11
C GLY A 9 -18.81 -16.22 3.43
N GLN A 10 -19.51 -16.47 4.55
CA GLN A 10 -18.93 -16.64 5.89
C GLN A 10 -18.83 -18.11 6.33
N ILE A 11 -19.21 -19.06 5.47
CA ILE A 11 -19.32 -20.49 5.79
C ILE A 11 -18.21 -21.25 5.06
N ILE A 12 -17.65 -22.27 5.70
CA ILE A 12 -16.77 -23.27 5.07
C ILE A 12 -17.61 -24.53 4.87
N GLU A 13 -17.83 -24.90 3.61
CA GLU A 13 -18.50 -26.14 3.23
C GLU A 13 -17.46 -27.24 3.08
N LEU A 14 -17.71 -28.41 3.68
CA LEU A 14 -16.88 -29.59 3.47
C LEU A 14 -17.28 -30.27 2.16
N LEU A 15 -16.30 -30.66 1.36
CA LEU A 15 -16.57 -31.36 0.09
C LEU A 15 -16.89 -32.84 0.28
N GLU A 16 -16.59 -33.38 1.46
CA GLU A 16 -16.73 -34.81 1.79
C GLU A 16 -17.58 -34.96 3.05
N GLN A 17 -18.43 -35.98 3.07
CA GLN A 17 -19.19 -36.34 4.27
C GLN A 17 -18.27 -36.94 5.32
N ILE A 18 -18.38 -36.45 6.56
CA ILE A 18 -17.68 -37.00 7.70
C ILE A 18 -18.58 -38.03 8.39
N ASN A 19 -18.52 -39.28 7.94
CA ASN A 19 -19.37 -40.34 8.51
C ASN A 19 -18.76 -41.05 9.73
N ASN A 20 -17.49 -40.77 10.05
CA ASN A 20 -16.72 -41.51 11.06
C ASN A 20 -16.36 -40.67 12.30
N ILE A 21 -16.97 -39.51 12.51
CA ILE A 21 -16.76 -38.69 13.72
C ILE A 21 -18.03 -38.80 14.58
N PRO A 22 -17.95 -39.41 15.77
CA PRO A 22 -19.07 -39.48 16.70
C PRO A 22 -19.52 -38.09 17.18
N ASP A 23 -20.80 -37.97 17.52
CA ASP A 23 -21.35 -36.75 18.11
C ASP A 23 -20.61 -36.38 19.41
N GLY A 24 -20.30 -35.09 19.58
CA GLY A 24 -19.58 -34.57 20.75
C GLY A 24 -18.05 -34.62 20.66
N THR A 25 -17.49 -35.08 19.53
CA THR A 25 -16.04 -35.08 19.32
C THR A 25 -15.52 -33.65 19.08
N GLU A 26 -14.48 -33.24 19.80
CA GLU A 26 -13.78 -31.97 19.56
C GLU A 26 -12.98 -32.04 18.25
N ILE A 27 -13.14 -31.04 17.38
CA ILE A 27 -12.49 -30.96 16.07
C ILE A 27 -11.60 -29.71 16.03
N ILE A 28 -10.30 -29.94 15.82
CA ILE A 28 -9.32 -28.87 15.57
C ILE A 28 -9.17 -28.72 14.05
N VAL A 29 -9.38 -27.50 13.54
CA VAL A 29 -9.36 -27.20 12.10
C VAL A 29 -8.12 -26.37 11.75
N ASP A 30 -7.20 -26.97 10.99
CA ASP A 30 -6.10 -26.24 10.36
C ASP A 30 -6.50 -25.80 8.96
N VAL A 31 -6.65 -24.49 8.77
CA VAL A 31 -7.00 -23.90 7.47
C VAL A 31 -5.72 -23.51 6.72
N VAL A 32 -5.44 -24.21 5.61
CA VAL A 32 -4.34 -23.88 4.71
C VAL A 32 -4.90 -23.23 3.45
N ILE A 33 -4.62 -21.94 3.26
CA ILE A 33 -5.01 -21.19 2.07
C ILE A 33 -4.08 -21.59 0.93
N SER A 34 -4.62 -22.31 -0.06
CA SER A 34 -3.84 -22.72 -1.24
C SER A 34 -3.65 -21.53 -2.17
N ALA A 35 -2.41 -21.02 -2.26
CA ALA A 35 -2.06 -19.83 -3.05
C ALA A 35 -2.46 -19.93 -4.55
N ASN A 36 -2.63 -21.15 -5.08
CA ASN A 36 -3.03 -21.38 -6.47
C ASN A 36 -4.49 -20.98 -6.78
N GLN A 37 -5.28 -20.58 -5.79
CA GLN A 37 -6.64 -20.05 -5.95
C GLN A 37 -6.77 -18.59 -5.54
N ILE A 38 -5.66 -17.89 -5.29
CA ILE A 38 -5.63 -16.47 -5.59
C ILE A 38 -5.64 -16.40 -7.11
N VAL A 39 -6.82 -16.62 -7.71
CA VAL A 39 -7.20 -15.71 -8.79
C VAL A 39 -7.01 -14.39 -8.08
N GLU A 40 -5.95 -13.69 -8.43
CA GLU A 40 -5.99 -12.25 -8.41
C GLU A 40 -7.26 -11.91 -9.18
N THR A 41 -8.41 -11.93 -8.50
CA THR A 41 -9.15 -10.70 -8.47
C THR A 41 -8.08 -9.77 -7.93
N ALA A 42 -7.34 -9.16 -8.85
CA ALA A 42 -7.06 -7.76 -8.75
C ALA A 42 -8.44 -7.18 -8.44
N GLN A 43 -8.80 -7.24 -7.15
CA GLN A 43 -9.84 -6.45 -6.57
C GLN A 43 -9.18 -5.11 -6.73
N THR A 44 -9.38 -4.54 -7.91
CA THR A 44 -8.85 -3.25 -8.29
C THR A 44 -9.47 -2.37 -7.26
N LEU A 45 -8.69 -2.07 -6.22
CA LEU A 45 -9.10 -1.20 -5.16
C LEU A 45 -9.70 0.01 -5.85
N SER A 46 -10.87 0.45 -5.41
CA SER A 46 -11.38 1.71 -5.92
C SER A 46 -10.34 2.79 -5.68
N ASP A 47 -10.37 3.87 -6.45
CA ASP A 47 -9.37 4.92 -6.29
C ASP A 47 -9.39 5.52 -4.87
N ASP A 48 -10.55 5.52 -4.21
CA ASP A 48 -10.71 5.89 -2.80
C ASP A 48 -10.03 4.89 -1.84
N GLU A 49 -10.15 3.58 -2.08
CA GLU A 49 -9.48 2.55 -1.27
C GLU A 49 -7.96 2.58 -1.44
N LYS A 50 -7.48 2.83 -2.66
CA LYS A 50 -6.05 3.05 -2.93
C LYS A 50 -5.55 4.28 -2.19
N LEU A 51 -6.27 5.39 -2.30
CA LEU A 51 -5.92 6.65 -1.65
C LEU A 51 -5.90 6.50 -0.12
N SER A 52 -6.88 5.80 0.45
CA SER A 52 -6.95 5.53 1.89
C SER A 52 -5.75 4.71 2.38
N LYS A 53 -5.36 3.65 1.64
CA LYS A 53 -4.14 2.88 1.96
C LYS A 53 -2.87 3.71 1.87
N LEU A 54 -2.75 4.56 0.84
CA LEU A 54 -1.59 5.45 0.69
C LEU A 54 -1.52 6.45 1.83
N ASN A 55 -2.64 7.06 2.21
CA ASN A 55 -2.71 7.98 3.35
C ASN A 55 -2.38 7.29 4.68
N GLN A 56 -2.76 6.02 4.86
CA GLN A 56 -2.39 5.26 6.05
C GLN A 56 -0.88 4.98 6.13
N LEU A 57 -0.25 4.66 5.00
CA LEU A 57 1.19 4.30 4.94
C LEU A 57 2.11 5.52 5.02
N PHE A 58 1.75 6.59 4.30
CA PHE A 58 2.62 7.76 4.09
C PHE A 58 2.12 8.99 4.84
N GLY A 59 1.01 8.89 5.58
CA GLY A 59 0.28 10.04 6.11
C GLY A 59 -0.53 10.74 5.03
N ALA A 60 -1.56 11.48 5.42
CA ALA A 60 -2.25 12.39 4.50
C ALA A 60 -1.41 13.68 4.37
N TRP A 61 -0.87 13.93 3.17
CA TRP A 61 -0.08 15.14 2.87
C TRP A 61 -0.96 16.37 2.64
N GLN A 62 -2.28 16.23 2.73
CA GLN A 62 -3.23 17.30 2.49
C GLN A 62 -3.46 18.09 3.78
N ASN A 63 -3.30 19.42 3.70
CA ASN A 63 -3.60 20.38 4.76
C ASN A 63 -2.68 20.30 6.00
N GLN A 64 -1.39 20.00 5.83
CA GLN A 64 -0.42 20.18 6.91
C GLN A 64 0.05 21.64 6.97
N PRO A 65 -0.36 22.44 7.96
CA PRO A 65 -0.02 23.85 8.03
C PRO A 65 1.49 24.09 8.12
N GLU A 66 2.22 23.16 8.75
CA GLU A 66 3.69 23.19 8.83
C GLU A 66 4.34 23.13 7.44
N LEU A 67 3.78 22.34 6.51
CA LEU A 67 4.29 22.29 5.13
C LEU A 67 3.99 23.59 4.38
N VAL A 68 2.83 24.22 4.62
CA VAL A 68 2.47 25.49 3.99
C VAL A 68 3.47 26.59 4.35
N GLU A 69 3.85 26.67 5.63
CA GLU A 69 4.85 27.64 6.10
C GLU A 69 6.23 27.40 5.44
N ILE A 70 6.70 26.15 5.44
CA ILE A 70 7.98 25.77 4.80
C ILE A 70 7.99 26.12 3.30
N PHE A 71 6.93 25.78 2.56
CA PHE A 71 6.88 26.08 1.12
C PHE A 71 6.77 27.58 0.84
N THR A 72 6.10 28.34 1.71
CA THR A 72 6.03 29.80 1.63
C THR A 72 7.41 30.41 1.84
N GLU A 73 8.15 29.97 2.86
CA GLU A 73 9.53 30.44 3.11
C GLU A 73 10.46 30.13 1.94
N ILE A 74 10.41 28.91 1.40
CA ILE A 74 11.21 28.51 0.23
C ILE A 74 10.85 29.37 -1.00
N ASP A 75 9.57 29.74 -1.15
CA ASP A 75 9.13 30.60 -2.24
C ASP A 75 9.68 32.03 -2.07
N GLU A 76 9.58 32.62 -0.89
CA GLU A 76 10.16 33.92 -0.58
C GLU A 76 11.67 33.94 -0.84
N GLN A 77 12.40 32.93 -0.37
CA GLN A 77 13.85 32.82 -0.58
C GLN A 77 14.20 32.72 -2.07
N ARG A 78 13.40 32.01 -2.89
CA ARG A 78 13.61 31.93 -4.34
C ARG A 78 13.38 33.27 -5.04
N HIS A 79 12.38 34.03 -4.62
CA HIS A 79 12.11 35.36 -5.19
C HIS A 79 13.16 36.41 -4.80
N VAL A 80 13.77 36.27 -3.62
CA VAL A 80 14.89 37.13 -3.19
C VAL A 80 16.22 36.73 -3.85
N TYR A 81 16.38 35.45 -4.19
CA TYR A 81 17.61 34.93 -4.77
C TYR A 81 17.83 35.44 -6.22
N ARG A 82 18.79 36.35 -6.38
CA ARG A 82 19.16 36.96 -7.67
C ARG A 82 20.10 36.10 -8.53
N GLY A 83 20.19 34.80 -8.26
CA GLY A 83 21.18 33.92 -8.90
C GLY A 83 22.56 33.98 -8.23
N ARG A 84 23.42 33.04 -8.62
CA ARG A 84 24.85 33.05 -8.27
C ARG A 84 25.58 33.91 -9.30
N VAL A 85 26.53 34.73 -8.86
CA VAL A 85 27.46 35.41 -9.78
C VAL A 85 28.27 34.32 -10.47
N ILE A 86 28.10 34.20 -11.78
CA ILE A 86 28.94 33.32 -12.59
C ILE A 86 30.13 34.18 -13.02
N ASP A 87 31.31 33.89 -12.46
CA ASP A 87 32.54 34.46 -12.99
C ASP A 87 32.63 34.08 -14.47
N SER A 88 32.61 35.09 -15.33
CA SER A 88 32.82 34.88 -16.75
C SER A 88 34.22 34.31 -16.90
N ILE A 89 34.31 33.07 -17.40
CA ILE A 89 35.59 32.50 -17.83
C ILE A 89 35.98 33.29 -19.09
N GLU A 90 36.57 34.47 -18.89
CA GLU A 90 37.33 35.14 -19.95
C GLU A 90 38.41 34.16 -20.36
N ASN A 91 38.27 33.62 -21.57
CA ASN A 91 39.27 32.83 -22.26
C ASN A 91 40.61 33.57 -22.20
N LYS A 92 41.47 33.20 -21.25
CA LYS A 92 42.90 33.47 -21.30
C LYS A 92 43.54 32.51 -22.31
N ASP A 93 43.07 32.56 -23.54
CA ASP A 93 43.74 31.93 -24.66
C ASP A 93 44.43 32.99 -25.50
N LYS A 94 45.75 33.05 -25.26
CA LYS A 94 46.82 33.29 -26.24
C LYS A 94 47.03 34.74 -26.70
N LYS A 95 48.13 35.30 -26.19
CA LYS A 95 49.13 35.93 -27.05
C LYS A 95 50.53 35.55 -26.60
#